data_AF-A0A928L4X3-F1
#
_entry.id   AF-A0A928L4X3-F1
#
_cell.length_a   1.000
_cell.length_b   1.000
_cell.length_c   1.000
_cell.angle_alpha   90.00
_cell.angle_beta   90.00
_cell.angle_gamma   90.00
#
_symmetry.space_group_name_H-M   'P 1'
#
loop_
_entity.id
_entity.type
_entity.pdbx_description
1 polymer ?
#
loop_
_entity_poly.entity_id
_entity_poly.type
_entity_poly.pdbx_seq_one_letter_code
_entity_poly.pdbx_strand_id
1 'polypeptide(L)'
;MKKITFNALLNHKAHNYKPMQIEVEKVIPLYGKRFEQMRDHPLEDAPEIIDNKDLMYMEGNTAHCILFLDANGSDGILVEAEGADYARKSQFIPNARAIVEANDIIVLIKTFLFIQ
;
A
#
# COMPACT_ATOMS: atom_id res chain seq x y z
N MET A 1 25.46 17.23 -11.86
CA MET A 1 24.61 16.82 -10.72
C MET A 1 23.93 15.51 -11.05
N LYS A 2 23.85 14.58 -10.09
CA LYS A 2 23.08 13.34 -10.24
C LYS A 2 21.58 13.67 -10.06
N LYS A 3 20.75 13.23 -11.01
CA LYS A 3 19.29 13.35 -10.89
C LYS A 3 18.76 12.19 -10.06
N ILE A 4 17.72 12.44 -9.27
CA ILE A 4 16.95 11.41 -8.56
C ILE A 4 15.60 11.34 -9.24
N THR A 5 15.12 10.11 -9.50
CA THR A 5 13.85 9.84 -10.16
C THR A 5 13.04 8.92 -9.27
N PHE A 6 11.77 9.26 -9.04
CA PHE A 6 10.78 8.46 -8.34
C PHE A 6 9.37 8.87 -8.82
N ASN A 7 8.39 7.99 -8.62
CA ASN A 7 7.00 8.25 -9.00
C ASN A 7 6.28 9.01 -7.89
N ALA A 8 5.38 9.95 -8.21
CA ALA A 8 4.59 10.63 -7.19
C ALA A 8 3.29 11.16 -7.78
N LEU A 9 2.25 11.28 -6.93
CA LEU A 9 1.05 12.02 -7.27
C LEU A 9 1.29 13.52 -7.05
N LEU A 10 0.93 14.34 -8.04
CA LEU A 10 0.96 15.79 -7.93
C LEU A 10 -0.47 16.31 -7.76
N ASN A 11 -0.74 16.88 -6.59
CA ASN A 11 -2.02 17.52 -6.30
C ASN A 11 -2.05 18.93 -6.89
N HIS A 12 -3.07 19.24 -7.69
CA HIS A 12 -3.29 20.59 -8.16
C HIS A 12 -3.94 21.43 -7.05
N LYS A 13 -3.21 22.43 -6.53
CA LYS A 13 -3.66 23.36 -5.48
C LYS A 13 -4.11 22.68 -4.18
N ALA A 14 -3.27 21.79 -3.64
CA ALA A 14 -3.53 21.20 -2.33
C ALA A 14 -3.72 22.29 -1.26
N HIS A 15 -4.80 22.19 -0.48
CA HIS A 15 -5.08 23.15 0.58
C HIS A 15 -4.13 22.99 1.77
N ASN A 16 -3.77 21.75 2.11
CA ASN A 16 -2.72 21.40 3.07
C ASN A 16 -2.27 19.94 2.84
N TYR A 17 -1.21 19.52 3.55
CA TYR A 17 -0.66 18.16 3.51
C TYR A 17 -0.67 17.53 4.92
N LYS A 18 -1.74 17.75 5.69
CA LYS A 18 -1.83 17.18 7.05
C LYS A 18 -1.99 15.66 6.95
N PRO A 19 -1.01 14.84 7.39
CA PRO A 19 -1.11 13.39 7.32
C PRO A 19 -1.99 12.84 8.44
N MET A 20 -2.47 11.61 8.26
CA MET A 20 -3.02 10.79 9.33
C MET A 20 -1.95 9.82 9.85
N GLN A 21 -2.12 9.31 11.07
CA GLN A 21 -1.34 8.17 11.53
C GLN A 21 -1.82 6.93 10.76
N ILE A 22 -0.87 6.15 10.24
CA ILE A 22 -1.14 4.92 9.51
C ILE A 22 -0.47 3.77 10.24
N GLU A 23 -1.22 2.72 10.53
CA GLU A 23 -0.70 1.45 11.00
C GLU A 23 -0.90 0.40 9.90
N VAL A 24 0.18 -0.27 9.53
CA VAL A 24 0.17 -1.27 8.46
C VAL A 24 -0.07 -2.63 9.09
N GLU A 25 -1.30 -3.12 9.01
CA GLU A 25 -1.70 -4.43 9.55
C GLU A 25 -1.07 -5.58 8.76
N LYS A 26 -0.89 -5.37 7.46
CA LYS A 26 -0.35 -6.38 6.56
C LYS A 26 0.32 -5.76 5.34
N VAL A 27 1.40 -6.38 4.89
CA VAL A 27 2.04 -6.07 3.61
C VAL A 27 1.75 -7.22 2.65
N ILE A 28 1.17 -6.90 1.49
CA ILE A 28 0.82 -7.89 0.47
C ILE A 28 1.56 -7.54 -0.82
N PRO A 29 2.53 -8.37 -1.27
CA PRO A 29 3.17 -8.15 -2.56
C PRO A 29 2.19 -8.48 -3.71
N LEU A 30 2.01 -7.54 -4.62
CA LEU A 30 1.26 -7.72 -5.87
C LEU A 30 2.23 -7.90 -7.04
N TYR A 31 2.00 -8.92 -7.84
CA TYR A 31 2.89 -9.30 -8.94
C TYR A 31 2.34 -8.86 -10.30
N GLY A 32 3.22 -8.40 -11.18
CA GLY A 32 2.90 -8.06 -12.56
C GLY A 32 1.76 -7.04 -12.66
N LYS A 33 0.78 -7.33 -13.53
CA LYS A 33 -0.33 -6.41 -13.84
C LYS A 33 -1.26 -6.13 -12.65
N ARG A 34 -1.22 -6.93 -11.57
CA ARG A 34 -2.11 -6.66 -10.42
C ARG A 34 -1.79 -5.36 -9.71
N PHE A 35 -0.50 -5.02 -9.57
CA PHE A 35 -0.13 -3.74 -8.99
C PHE A 35 -0.58 -2.58 -9.88
N GLU A 36 -0.35 -2.69 -11.20
CA GLU A 36 -0.78 -1.68 -12.18
C GLU A 36 -2.30 -1.49 -12.17
N GLN A 37 -3.07 -2.57 -12.13
CA GLN A 37 -4.53 -2.52 -12.05
C GLN A 37 -5.02 -1.82 -10.79
N MET A 38 -4.47 -2.16 -9.61
CA MET A 38 -4.84 -1.48 -8.38
C MET A 38 -4.47 0.02 -8.40
N ARG A 39 -3.34 0.37 -9.02
CA ARG A 39 -2.89 1.76 -9.17
C ARG A 39 -3.78 2.55 -10.13
N ASP A 40 -4.09 1.98 -11.29
CA ASP A 40 -4.73 2.69 -12.40
C ASP A 40 -6.26 2.62 -12.31
N HIS A 41 -6.80 1.61 -11.61
CA HIS A 41 -8.22 1.35 -11.44
C HIS A 41 -8.58 1.06 -9.96
N PRO A 42 -8.29 1.96 -9.00
CA PRO A 42 -8.48 1.70 -7.57
C PRO A 42 -9.95 1.52 -7.13
N LEU A 43 -10.91 1.82 -8.01
CA LEU A 43 -12.34 1.64 -7.76
C LEU A 43 -12.89 0.32 -8.31
N GLU A 44 -12.06 -0.51 -8.94
CA GLU A 44 -12.43 -1.87 -9.31
C GLU A 44 -12.28 -2.81 -8.11
N ASP A 45 -13.18 -3.79 -8.02
CA ASP A 45 -13.13 -4.79 -6.97
C ASP A 45 -11.84 -5.61 -7.09
N ALA A 46 -11.14 -5.77 -5.96
CA ALA A 46 -9.87 -6.46 -5.87
C ALA A 46 -9.97 -7.63 -4.88
N PRO A 47 -9.74 -8.89 -5.31
CA PRO A 47 -9.75 -10.05 -4.41
C PRO A 47 -8.88 -9.87 -3.17
N GLU A 48 -7.72 -9.22 -3.33
CA GLU A 48 -6.77 -8.99 -2.24
C GLU A 48 -7.33 -8.03 -1.18
N ILE A 49 -8.26 -7.15 -1.54
CA ILE A 49 -9.02 -6.29 -0.60
C ILE A 49 -10.16 -7.08 0.01
N ILE A 50 -10.91 -7.84 -0.80
CA ILE A 50 -12.02 -8.67 -0.34
C ILE A 50 -11.58 -9.62 0.76
N ASP A 51 -10.48 -10.33 0.55
CA ASP A 51 -9.95 -11.35 1.46
C ASP A 51 -9.38 -10.79 2.77
N ASN A 52 -9.11 -9.48 2.84
CA ASN A 52 -8.43 -8.86 3.99
C ASN A 52 -9.19 -7.64 4.55
N LYS A 53 -10.44 -7.42 4.14
CA LYS A 53 -11.28 -6.29 4.54
C LYS A 53 -11.37 -6.10 6.06
N ASP A 54 -11.46 -7.20 6.80
CA ASP A 54 -11.63 -7.18 8.26
C ASP A 54 -10.39 -6.64 9.00
N LEU A 55 -9.24 -6.52 8.32
CA LEU A 55 -8.02 -5.90 8.86
C LEU A 55 -8.00 -4.38 8.64
N MET A 56 -8.92 -3.82 7.87
CA MET A 56 -8.93 -2.40 7.51
C MET A 56 -10.02 -1.67 8.28
N TYR A 57 -9.63 -0.71 9.11
CA TYR A 57 -10.57 0.08 9.92
C TYR A 57 -9.94 1.40 10.40
N MET A 58 -10.77 2.26 11.00
CA MET A 58 -10.33 3.49 11.65
C MET A 58 -10.40 3.35 13.18
N GLU A 59 -9.32 3.67 13.88
CA GLU A 59 -9.28 3.83 15.33
C GLU A 59 -8.94 5.29 15.69
N GLY A 60 -9.97 6.08 15.99
CA GLY A 60 -9.80 7.52 16.21
C GLY A 60 -9.23 8.23 14.97
N ASN A 61 -7.98 8.70 15.06
CA ASN A 61 -7.26 9.36 13.95
C ASN A 61 -6.19 8.45 13.29
N THR A 62 -6.15 7.18 13.68
CA THR A 62 -5.28 6.16 13.08
C THR A 62 -6.07 5.36 12.06
N ALA A 63 -5.53 5.26 10.85
CA ALA A 63 -6.04 4.33 9.85
C ALA A 63 -5.22 3.05 9.88
N HIS A 64 -5.90 1.93 10.10
CA HIS A 64 -5.34 0.59 9.98
C HIS A 64 -5.49 0.17 8.52
N CYS A 65 -4.36 0.10 7.83
CA CYS A 65 -4.29 -0.08 6.39
C CYS A 65 -3.58 -1.39 6.03
N ILE A 66 -3.85 -1.86 4.82
CA ILE A 66 -2.99 -2.82 4.13
C ILE A 66 -2.07 -2.06 3.19
N LEU A 67 -0.79 -2.44 3.16
CA LEU A 67 0.16 -1.97 2.16
C LEU A 67 0.28 -3.00 1.04
N PHE A 68 -0.26 -2.68 -0.11
CA PHE A 68 -0.03 -3.45 -1.34
C PHE A 68 1.27 -2.99 -1.98
N LEU A 69 2.28 -3.86 -2.01
CA LEU A 69 3.62 -3.54 -2.48
C LEU A 69 3.81 -4.03 -3.91
N ASP A 70 4.42 -3.23 -4.80
CA ASP A 70 4.87 -3.72 -6.10
C ASP A 70 5.98 -4.74 -5.89
N ALA A 71 5.71 -6.01 -6.21
CA ALA A 71 6.68 -7.08 -6.04
C ALA A 71 7.90 -6.93 -6.97
N ASN A 72 7.73 -6.28 -8.12
CA ASN A 72 8.78 -6.05 -9.12
C ASN A 72 9.41 -4.66 -9.02
N GLY A 73 8.77 -3.75 -8.28
CA GLY A 73 9.21 -2.37 -8.09
C GLY A 73 9.47 -2.00 -6.63
N SER A 74 9.56 -0.70 -6.38
CA SER A 74 9.79 -0.15 -5.04
C SER A 74 8.54 0.48 -4.43
N ASP A 75 7.53 0.77 -5.24
CA ASP A 75 6.38 1.57 -4.84
C ASP A 75 5.30 0.71 -4.17
N GLY A 76 4.37 1.36 -3.48
CA GLY A 76 3.25 0.68 -2.82
C GLY A 76 2.00 1.55 -2.79
N ILE A 77 0.88 0.93 -2.41
CA ILE A 77 -0.41 1.58 -2.22
C ILE A 77 -0.92 1.19 -0.84
N LEU A 78 -1.11 2.18 0.03
CA LEU A 78 -1.86 1.99 1.28
C LEU A 78 -3.34 1.99 0.96
N VAL A 79 -4.08 1.07 1.58
CA VAL A 79 -5.53 0.95 1.42
C VAL A 79 -6.21 0.76 2.77
N GLU A 80 -7.26 1.54 2.98
CA GLU A 80 -8.31 1.33 3.99
C GLU A 80 -9.64 1.27 3.23
N ALA A 81 -10.30 0.12 3.25
CA ALA A 81 -11.41 -0.16 2.33
C ALA A 81 -12.79 0.36 2.84
N GLU A 82 -12.92 0.67 4.13
CA GLU A 82 -14.18 1.06 4.77
C GLU A 82 -15.31 0.07 4.46
N GLY A 83 -14.98 -1.23 4.50
CA GLY A 83 -15.89 -2.33 4.18
C GLY A 83 -16.19 -2.54 2.68
N ALA A 84 -15.58 -1.78 1.78
CA ALA A 84 -15.75 -1.93 0.33
C ALA A 84 -14.83 -3.01 -0.28
N ASP A 85 -15.17 -3.46 -1.48
CA ASP A 85 -14.42 -4.51 -2.21
C ASP A 85 -13.25 -3.93 -3.03
N TYR A 86 -13.06 -2.61 -2.98
CA TYR A 86 -12.07 -1.84 -3.74
C TYR A 86 -11.32 -0.85 -2.83
N ALA A 87 -10.31 -0.15 -3.38
CA ALA A 87 -9.41 0.72 -2.63
C ALA A 87 -10.03 2.09 -2.29
N ARG A 88 -11.08 2.09 -1.46
CA ARG A 88 -11.94 3.25 -1.17
C ARG A 88 -11.18 4.45 -0.62
N LYS A 89 -10.38 4.26 0.43
CA LYS A 89 -9.36 5.24 0.85
C LYS A 89 -8.00 4.65 0.51
N SER A 90 -7.23 5.38 -0.30
CA SER A 90 -5.93 4.87 -0.73
C SER A 90 -4.92 5.98 -0.95
N GLN A 91 -3.64 5.63 -0.79
CA GLN A 91 -2.53 6.55 -0.99
C GLN A 91 -1.36 5.83 -1.67
N PHE A 92 -0.90 6.39 -2.78
CA PHE A 92 0.33 5.95 -3.43
C PHE A 92 1.55 6.37 -2.60
N ILE A 93 2.43 5.41 -2.31
CA ILE A 93 3.64 5.57 -1.51
C ILE A 93 4.87 5.26 -2.38
N PRO A 94 5.65 6.28 -2.77
CA PRO A 94 6.89 6.04 -3.49
C PRO A 94 7.92 5.35 -2.61
N ASN A 95 8.64 4.39 -3.21
CA ASN A 95 9.70 3.65 -2.53
C ASN A 95 9.24 3.01 -1.20
N ALA A 96 7.98 2.58 -1.13
CA ALA A 96 7.40 1.88 0.02
C ALA A 96 8.25 0.68 0.46
N ARG A 97 8.91 -0.02 -0.47
CA ARG A 97 9.78 -1.16 -0.15
C ARG A 97 10.86 -0.80 0.87
N ALA A 98 11.48 0.36 0.75
CA ALA A 98 12.49 0.81 1.70
C ALA A 98 11.91 1.04 3.10
N ILE A 99 10.66 1.49 3.20
CA ILE A 99 9.95 1.63 4.48
C ILE A 99 9.74 0.25 5.11
N VAL A 100 9.26 -0.71 4.32
CA VAL A 100 8.99 -2.08 4.79
C VAL A 100 10.27 -2.79 5.24
N GLU A 101 11.34 -2.65 4.46
CA GLU A 101 12.66 -3.23 4.78
C GLU A 101 13.28 -2.59 6.03
N ALA A 102 13.13 -1.28 6.22
CA ALA A 102 13.66 -0.58 7.40
C ALA A 102 12.92 -0.95 8.71
N ASN A 103 11.71 -1.50 8.63
CA ASN A 103 10.90 -1.88 9.78
C ASN A 103 10.82 -3.40 9.97
N ASP A 104 11.66 -4.18 9.26
CA ASP A 104 11.69 -5.65 9.29
C ASP A 104 10.36 -6.36 8.99
N ILE A 105 9.39 -5.65 8.40
CA ILE A 105 8.04 -6.19 8.13
C ILE A 105 8.10 -7.31 7.06
N ILE A 106 9.13 -7.30 6.19
CA ILE A 106 9.39 -8.38 5.20
C ILE A 106 9.98 -9.65 5.82
N VAL A 107 10.56 -9.61 7.03
CA VAL A 107 11.23 -10.78 7.63
C VAL A 107 10.24 -11.94 7.84
N LEU A 108 8.94 -11.66 8.00
CA LEU A 108 7.89 -12.68 8.11
C LEU A 108 7.54 -13.36 6.76
N ILE A 109 7.75 -12.71 5.61
CA ILE A 109 7.42 -13.28 4.29
C ILE A 109 8.57 -14.15 3.76
N LYS A 110 9.83 -13.77 4.01
CA LYS A 110 10.99 -14.61 3.63
C LYS A 110 11.08 -15.91 4.42
N THR A 111 10.54 -15.96 5.65
CA THR A 111 10.56 -17.18 6.47
C THR A 111 9.66 -18.29 5.90
N PHE A 112 8.64 -17.95 5.11
CA PHE A 112 7.76 -18.94 4.48
C PHE A 112 8.29 -19.53 3.16
N LEU A 113 9.31 -18.91 2.54
CA LEU A 113 9.86 -19.37 1.25
C LEU A 113 11.14 -20.22 1.37
N PHE A 114 11.63 -20.48 2.59
CA PHE A 114 12.78 -21.37 2.85
C PHE A 114 12.41 -22.70 3.53
N ILE A 115 11.11 -23.05 3.58
CA ILE A 115 10.65 -24.37 4.02
C ILE A 115 9.85 -25.02 2.89
N GLN A 116 10.53 -25.35 1.79
CA GLN A 116 10.18 -26.45 0.89
C GLN A 116 11.41 -26.88 0.08
#